data_AF-A0A2V5IN26-F1
#
_entry.id   AF-A0A2V5IN26-F1
#
_cell.length_a   1.000
_cell.length_b   1.000
_cell.length_c   1.000
_cell.angle_alpha   90.00
_cell.angle_beta   90.00
_cell.angle_gamma   90.00
#
_symmetry.space_group_name_H-M   'P 1'
#
loop_
_entity.id
_entity.type
_entity.pdbx_description
1 polymer ?
#
loop_
_entity_poly.entity_id
_entity_poly.type
_entity_poly.pdbx_seq_one_letter_code
_entity_poly.pdbx_strand_id
1 'polypeptide(L)'
;MESNLENQRDPASVLEELSNDRGRIGERITAETWWAAPAQGLGAALLIGTPAAGLAWAWLPFVLSVGIFIGIEVLFRKRTGLGINRPAGPRGIWLLVAVFLITFSSFVINLGLALFGLTGWVVAVALAAGVATALIVVVYDRAYADEVRRAG
;
A
#
# COMPACT_ATOMS: atom_id res chain seq x y z
N MET A 1 -10.98 -54.85 12.57
CA MET A 1 -11.13 -54.48 11.15
C MET A 1 -11.73 -53.08 11.11
N GLU A 2 -10.93 -52.01 11.29
CA GLU A 2 -11.49 -50.64 11.37
C GLU A 2 -10.42 -49.53 11.33
N SER A 3 -9.28 -49.72 10.64
CA SER A 3 -8.16 -48.75 10.74
C SER A 3 -7.53 -48.33 9.40
N ASN A 4 -8.27 -48.32 8.29
CA ASN A 4 -7.71 -47.99 6.96
C ASN A 4 -8.55 -47.00 6.12
N LEU A 5 -9.46 -46.23 6.72
CA LEU A 5 -10.29 -45.27 5.97
C LEU A 5 -10.02 -43.78 6.28
N GLU A 6 -9.07 -43.46 7.16
CA GLU A 6 -8.97 -42.11 7.73
C GLU A 6 -7.96 -41.15 7.06
N ASN A 7 -7.24 -41.55 6.00
CA ASN A 7 -6.21 -40.63 5.46
C ASN A 7 -5.93 -40.76 3.96
N GLN A 8 -6.98 -40.71 3.14
CA GLN A 8 -6.88 -40.25 1.75
C GLN A 8 -7.70 -38.97 1.63
N ARG A 9 -7.23 -37.88 2.25
CA ARG A 9 -7.58 -36.56 1.69
C ARG A 9 -6.93 -36.51 0.33
N ASP A 10 -7.74 -36.50 -0.71
CA ASP A 10 -7.29 -36.31 -2.08
C ASP A 10 -6.39 -35.06 -2.11
N PRO A 11 -5.10 -35.17 -2.48
CA PRO A 11 -4.22 -34.00 -2.54
C PRO A 11 -4.79 -32.90 -3.43
N ALA A 12 -5.63 -33.25 -4.41
CA ALA A 12 -6.36 -32.28 -5.23
C ALA A 12 -7.37 -31.46 -4.41
N SER A 13 -8.10 -32.06 -3.47
CA SER A 13 -9.10 -31.35 -2.67
C SER A 13 -8.46 -30.42 -1.64
N VAL A 14 -7.28 -30.77 -1.09
CA VAL A 14 -6.50 -29.90 -0.20
C VAL A 14 -5.95 -28.69 -0.96
N LEU A 15 -5.50 -28.88 -2.20
CA LEU A 15 -5.04 -27.78 -3.06
C LEU A 15 -6.19 -26.85 -3.46
N GLU A 16 -7.38 -27.39 -3.70
CA GLU A 16 -8.59 -26.63 -4.00
C GLU A 16 -9.11 -25.84 -2.79
N GLU A 17 -9.05 -26.39 -1.59
CA GLU A 17 -9.34 -25.65 -0.35
C GLU A 17 -8.36 -24.49 -0.13
N LEU A 18 -7.07 -24.72 -0.39
CA LEU A 18 -6.02 -23.69 -0.30
C LEU A 18 -6.19 -22.59 -1.36
N SER A 19 -6.57 -22.93 -2.60
CA SER A 19 -6.81 -21.94 -3.65
C SER A 19 -8.04 -21.08 -3.35
N ASN A 20 -9.11 -21.69 -2.82
CA ASN A 20 -10.31 -20.99 -2.39
C ASN A 20 -10.04 -20.03 -1.22
N ASP A 21 -9.27 -20.44 -0.20
CA ASP A 21 -8.94 -19.55 0.92
C ASP A 21 -8.06 -18.37 0.48
N ARG A 22 -7.11 -18.62 -0.43
CA ARG A 22 -6.28 -17.58 -1.07
C ARG A 22 -7.12 -16.58 -1.87
N GLY A 23 -8.10 -17.05 -2.65
CA GLY A 23 -9.03 -16.19 -3.38
C GLY A 23 -9.82 -15.27 -2.44
N ARG A 24 -10.28 -15.83 -1.32
CA ARG A 24 -11.02 -15.10 -0.28
C ARG A 24 -10.17 -14.06 0.45
N ILE A 25 -8.87 -14.34 0.64
CA ILE A 25 -7.90 -13.37 1.15
C ILE A 25 -7.71 -12.21 0.16
N GLY A 26 -7.52 -12.49 -1.13
CA GLY A 26 -7.37 -11.46 -2.16
C GLY A 26 -8.57 -10.52 -2.26
N GLU A 27 -9.78 -11.06 -2.12
CA GLU A 27 -11.02 -10.26 -2.09
C GLU A 27 -11.11 -9.36 -0.86
N ARG A 28 -10.75 -9.87 0.33
CA ARG A 28 -10.73 -9.06 1.55
C ARG A 28 -9.72 -7.91 1.48
N ILE A 29 -8.54 -8.15 0.89
CA ILE A 29 -7.53 -7.11 0.69
C ILE A 29 -8.07 -6.03 -0.25
N THR A 30 -8.63 -6.43 -1.40
CA THR A 30 -9.20 -5.51 -2.38
C THR A 30 -10.39 -4.72 -1.82
N ALA A 31 -11.16 -5.31 -0.91
CA ALA A 31 -12.29 -4.67 -0.25
C ALA A 31 -11.89 -3.57 0.75
N GLU A 32 -10.63 -3.50 1.21
CA GLU A 32 -10.15 -2.42 2.07
C GLU A 32 -9.39 -1.34 1.27
N THR A 33 -9.01 -1.62 0.01
CA THR A 33 -8.30 -0.68 -0.89
C THR A 33 -9.00 0.67 -1.03
N TRP A 34 -10.35 0.71 -1.03
CA TRP A 34 -11.11 1.94 -1.29
C TRP A 34 -10.86 3.05 -0.27
N TRP A 35 -10.53 2.71 0.99
CA TRP A 35 -10.17 3.70 2.00
C TRP A 35 -8.65 3.75 2.25
N ALA A 36 -7.96 2.62 2.12
CA ALA A 36 -6.53 2.54 2.36
C ALA A 36 -5.74 3.33 1.31
N ALA A 37 -6.08 3.20 0.02
CA ALA A 37 -5.40 3.90 -1.07
C ALA A 37 -5.48 5.43 -0.97
N PRO A 38 -6.66 6.06 -0.81
CA PRO A 38 -6.73 7.53 -0.66
C PRO A 38 -6.05 8.00 0.64
N ALA A 39 -6.11 7.21 1.72
CA ALA A 39 -5.42 7.57 2.96
C ALA A 39 -3.89 7.52 2.79
N GLN A 40 -3.33 6.50 2.11
CA GLN A 40 -1.89 6.45 1.80
C GLN A 40 -1.49 7.60 0.86
N GLY A 41 -2.32 7.94 -0.12
CA GLY A 41 -2.10 9.10 -0.98
C GLY A 41 -2.05 10.41 -0.20
N LEU A 42 -2.95 10.60 0.78
CA LEU A 42 -2.93 11.76 1.67
C LEU A 42 -1.67 11.79 2.54
N GLY A 43 -1.27 10.64 3.10
CA GLY A 43 -0.02 10.51 3.86
C GLY A 43 1.19 10.91 3.04
N ALA A 44 1.28 10.44 1.79
CA ALA A 44 2.35 10.83 0.86
C ALA A 44 2.31 12.32 0.51
N ALA A 45 1.14 12.89 0.22
CA ALA A 45 1.00 14.32 -0.07
C ALA A 45 1.46 15.20 1.10
N LEU A 46 1.13 14.83 2.35
CA LEU A 46 1.58 15.55 3.54
C LEU A 46 3.10 15.47 3.72
N LEU A 47 3.68 14.28 3.51
CA LEU A 47 5.12 14.09 3.60
C LEU A 47 5.85 14.96 2.55
N ILE A 48 5.40 14.88 1.30
CA ILE A 48 6.01 15.58 0.17
C ILE A 48 5.80 17.09 0.26
N GLY A 49 4.65 17.52 0.78
CA GLY A 49 4.30 18.93 0.99
C GLY A 49 4.94 19.56 2.23
N THR A 50 5.66 18.78 3.06
CA THR A 50 6.29 19.26 4.30
C THR A 50 7.14 20.54 4.11
N PRO A 51 7.92 20.72 3.03
CA PRO A 51 8.68 21.95 2.80
C PRO A 51 7.82 23.23 2.72
N ALA A 52 6.55 23.16 2.32
CA ALA A 52 5.66 24.33 2.26
C ALA A 52 5.31 24.89 3.64
N ALA A 53 5.40 24.10 4.71
CA ALA A 53 5.18 24.57 6.07
C ALA A 53 6.35 25.40 6.62
N GLY A 54 7.52 25.35 5.96
CA GLY A 54 8.76 25.94 6.47
C GLY A 54 9.36 25.14 7.63
N LEU A 55 10.63 25.40 7.95
CA LEU A 55 11.40 24.57 8.87
C LEU A 55 10.81 24.50 10.28
N ALA A 56 10.22 25.61 10.76
CA ALA A 56 9.63 25.70 12.10
C ALA A 56 8.36 24.85 12.27
N TRP A 57 7.61 24.62 11.19
CA TRP A 57 6.32 23.91 11.22
C TRP A 57 6.31 22.60 10.43
N ALA A 58 7.41 22.26 9.77
CA ALA A 58 7.58 21.02 9.00
C ALA A 58 7.29 19.74 9.80
N TRP A 59 7.48 19.76 11.12
CA TRP A 59 7.20 18.62 11.99
C TRP A 59 5.71 18.24 12.00
N LEU A 60 4.79 19.20 11.81
CA LEU A 60 3.35 18.95 11.88
C LEU A 60 2.84 18.07 10.71
N PRO A 61 3.03 18.43 9.43
CA PRO A 61 2.62 17.57 8.31
C PRO A 61 3.39 16.24 8.30
N PHE A 62 4.65 16.23 8.76
CA PHE A 62 5.41 15.00 8.92
C PHE A 62 4.77 14.04 9.94
N VAL A 63 4.45 14.51 11.15
CA VAL A 63 3.81 13.70 12.19
C VAL A 63 2.44 13.21 11.73
N LEU A 64 1.65 14.05 11.06
CA LEU A 64 0.36 13.66 10.49
C LEU A 64 0.52 12.56 9.44
N SER A 65 1.49 12.69 8.54
CA SER A 65 1.81 11.68 7.53
C SER A 65 2.17 10.34 8.16
N VAL A 66 3.10 10.35 9.13
CA VAL A 66 3.49 9.14 9.86
C VAL A 66 2.30 8.52 10.60
N GLY A 67 1.48 9.34 11.26
CA GLY A 67 0.27 8.90 11.94
C GLY A 67 -0.74 8.23 10.99
N ILE A 68 -0.87 8.75 9.76
CA ILE A 68 -1.72 8.13 8.72
C ILE A 68 -1.15 6.77 8.32
N PHE A 69 0.14 6.65 8.00
CA PHE A 69 0.73 5.38 7.59
C PHE A 69 0.62 4.31 8.70
N ILE A 70 0.94 4.67 9.94
CA ILE A 70 0.80 3.76 11.09
C ILE A 70 -0.68 3.42 11.31
N GLY A 71 -1.57 4.40 11.23
CA GLY A 71 -3.02 4.20 11.43
C GLY A 71 -3.61 3.24 10.40
N ILE A 72 -3.21 3.37 9.13
CA ILE A 72 -3.61 2.45 8.06
C ILE A 72 -3.13 1.04 8.35
N GLU A 73 -1.84 0.86 8.68
CA GLU A 73 -1.28 -0.47 8.99
C GLU A 73 -1.99 -1.12 10.19
N VAL A 74 -2.20 -0.37 11.28
CA VAL A 74 -2.89 -0.86 12.48
C VAL A 74 -4.34 -1.22 12.18
N LEU A 75 -5.07 -0.36 11.46
CA LEU A 75 -6.47 -0.59 11.14
C LEU A 75 -6.63 -1.76 10.16
N PHE A 76 -5.76 -1.85 9.17
CA PHE A 76 -5.72 -2.93 8.20
C PHE A 76 -5.46 -4.27 8.90
N ARG A 77 -4.45 -4.33 9.77
CA ARG A 77 -4.13 -5.52 10.58
C ARG A 77 -5.28 -5.90 11.52
N LYS A 78 -5.96 -4.91 12.11
CA LYS A 78 -7.12 -5.13 12.99
C LYS A 78 -8.33 -5.68 12.24
N ARG A 79 -8.59 -5.23 11.01
CA ARG A 79 -9.74 -5.65 10.21
C ARG A 79 -9.54 -6.99 9.49
N THR A 80 -8.34 -7.19 8.95
CA THR A 80 -8.05 -8.38 8.12
C THR A 80 -7.45 -9.52 8.93
N GLY A 81 -6.83 -9.23 10.09
CA GLY A 81 -6.03 -10.20 10.85
C GLY A 81 -4.72 -10.58 10.18
N LEU A 82 -4.40 -9.99 9.02
CA LEU A 82 -3.24 -10.30 8.20
C LEU A 82 -2.16 -9.23 8.41
N GLY A 83 -0.92 -9.67 8.56
CA GLY A 83 0.25 -8.79 8.44
C GLY A 83 0.92 -9.05 7.10
N ILE A 84 0.95 -8.04 6.22
CA ILE A 84 1.64 -8.15 4.93
C ILE A 84 3.12 -7.88 5.17
N ASN A 85 3.86 -8.93 5.56
CA ASN A 85 5.29 -8.82 5.89
C ASN A 85 6.21 -9.01 4.67
N ARG A 86 5.67 -9.45 3.52
CA ARG A 86 6.42 -9.67 2.28
C ARG A 86 5.58 -9.30 1.06
N PRO A 87 6.17 -8.65 0.05
CA PRO A 87 5.52 -8.48 -1.25
C PRO A 87 5.30 -9.87 -1.89
N ALA A 88 4.11 -10.13 -2.43
CA ALA A 88 3.73 -11.46 -2.93
C ALA A 88 4.42 -11.88 -4.25
N GLY A 89 5.16 -10.97 -4.91
CA GLY A 89 5.80 -11.31 -6.17
C GLY A 89 6.70 -10.21 -6.75
N PRO A 90 7.37 -10.48 -7.90
CA PRO A 90 8.28 -9.55 -8.57
C PRO A 90 7.61 -8.23 -8.97
N ARG A 91 6.31 -8.24 -9.32
CA ARG A 91 5.57 -7.01 -9.65
C ARG A 91 5.38 -6.13 -8.42
N GLY A 92 5.15 -6.73 -7.26
CA GLY A 92 5.05 -6.00 -5.99
C GLY A 92 6.33 -5.24 -5.65
N ILE A 93 7.50 -5.81 -5.96
CA ILE A 93 8.79 -5.13 -5.79
C ILE A 93 8.90 -3.93 -6.74
N TRP A 94 8.56 -4.10 -8.02
CA TRP A 94 8.60 -2.99 -8.99
C TRP A 94 7.66 -1.84 -8.60
N LEU A 95 6.48 -2.14 -8.08
CA LEU A 95 5.53 -1.13 -7.59
C LEU A 95 6.06 -0.42 -6.34
N LEU A 96 6.72 -1.14 -5.42
CA LEU A 96 7.38 -0.53 -4.27
C LEU A 96 8.50 0.42 -4.70
N VAL A 97 9.32 0.00 -5.67
CA VAL A 97 10.36 0.86 -6.28
C VAL A 97 9.73 2.08 -6.94
N ALA A 98 8.62 1.93 -7.65
CA ALA A 98 7.92 3.05 -8.27
C ALA A 98 7.40 4.07 -7.24
N VAL A 99 6.75 3.61 -6.16
CA VAL A 99 6.30 4.49 -5.06
C VAL A 99 7.49 5.21 -4.42
N PHE A 100 8.59 4.49 -4.16
CA PHE A 100 9.78 5.09 -3.59
C PHE A 100 10.36 6.17 -4.50
N LEU A 101 10.54 5.89 -5.79
CA LEU A 101 11.09 6.84 -6.75
C LEU A 101 10.20 8.07 -6.91
N ILE A 102 8.87 7.90 -7.00
CA ILE A 102 7.94 9.02 -7.10
C ILE A 102 8.00 9.86 -5.82
N THR A 103 7.87 9.24 -4.65
CA THR A 103 7.87 9.95 -3.37
C THR A 103 9.17 10.71 -3.15
N PHE A 104 10.31 10.04 -3.37
CA PHE A 104 11.63 10.62 -3.19
C PHE A 104 11.89 11.76 -4.18
N SER A 105 11.63 11.54 -5.47
CA SER A 105 11.85 12.56 -6.50
C SER A 105 10.95 13.77 -6.30
N SER A 106 9.67 13.55 -5.98
CA SER A 106 8.73 14.62 -5.67
C SER A 106 9.13 15.41 -4.42
N PHE A 107 9.64 14.74 -3.39
CA PHE A 107 10.16 15.41 -2.20
C PHE A 107 11.37 16.31 -2.52
N VAL A 108 12.33 15.80 -3.31
CA VAL A 108 13.51 16.58 -3.75
C VAL A 108 13.09 17.79 -4.59
N ILE A 109 12.16 17.61 -5.54
CA ILE A 109 11.60 18.71 -6.33
C ILE A 109 10.93 19.74 -5.42
N ASN A 110 10.13 19.30 -4.45
CA ASN A 110 9.45 20.19 -3.51
C ASN A 110 10.39 20.96 -2.61
N LEU A 111 11.50 20.34 -2.20
CA LEU A 111 12.53 21.04 -1.45
C LEU A 111 13.12 22.18 -2.28
N GLY A 112 13.44 21.92 -3.56
CA GLY A 112 13.89 22.96 -4.49
C GLY A 112 12.86 24.08 -4.67
N LEU A 113 11.60 23.74 -4.96
CA LEU A 113 10.52 24.71 -5.15
C LEU A 113 10.29 25.58 -3.90
N ALA A 114 10.37 24.99 -2.71
CA ALA A 114 10.24 25.72 -1.45
C ALA A 114 11.39 26.71 -1.25
N LEU A 115 12.63 26.35 -1.62
CA LEU A 115 13.78 27.25 -1.57
C LEU A 115 13.63 28.46 -2.50
N PHE A 116 12.92 28.32 -3.62
CA PHE A 116 12.59 29.41 -4.54
C PHE A 116 11.30 30.16 -4.17
N GLY A 117 10.64 29.83 -3.05
CA GLY A 117 9.41 30.47 -2.60
C GLY A 117 8.18 30.15 -3.45
N LEU A 118 8.23 29.11 -4.29
CA LEU A 118 7.16 28.71 -5.21
C LEU A 118 6.12 27.81 -4.50
N THR A 119 5.53 28.30 -3.42
CA THR A 119 4.63 27.51 -2.54
C THR A 119 3.42 26.92 -3.26
N GLY A 120 2.85 27.62 -4.24
CA GLY A 120 1.76 27.07 -5.06
C GLY A 120 2.15 25.81 -5.84
N TRP A 121 3.39 25.76 -6.36
CA TRP A 121 3.92 24.58 -7.04
C TRP A 121 4.24 23.44 -6.09
N VAL A 122 4.68 23.75 -4.86
CA VAL A 122 4.91 22.75 -3.81
C VAL A 122 3.63 21.96 -3.51
N VAL A 123 2.50 22.67 -3.39
CA VAL A 123 1.19 22.06 -3.17
C VAL A 123 0.76 21.23 -4.39
N ALA A 124 0.94 21.76 -5.60
CA ALA A 124 0.56 21.05 -6.83
C ALA A 124 1.33 19.72 -6.99
N VAL A 125 2.64 19.72 -6.78
CA VAL A 125 3.49 18.51 -6.85
C VAL A 125 3.14 17.52 -5.75
N ALA A 126 2.88 18.00 -4.52
CA ALA A 126 2.46 17.15 -3.41
C ALA A 126 1.13 16.44 -3.68
N LEU A 127 0.14 17.17 -4.21
CA LEU A 127 -1.16 16.59 -4.59
C LEU A 127 -1.01 15.59 -5.73
N ALA A 128 -0.25 15.92 -6.77
CA ALA A 128 -0.02 15.02 -7.90
C ALA A 128 0.66 13.71 -7.45
N ALA A 129 1.67 13.80 -6.58
CA ALA A 129 2.34 12.64 -6.04
C ALA A 129 1.46 11.82 -5.09
N GLY A 130 0.60 12.47 -4.30
CA GLY A 130 -0.40 11.79 -3.48
C GLY A 130 -1.42 11.00 -4.30
N VAL A 131 -1.93 11.60 -5.38
CA VAL A 131 -2.82 10.91 -6.33
C VAL A 131 -2.10 9.75 -7.01
N ALA A 132 -0.86 9.95 -7.49
CA ALA A 132 -0.07 8.89 -8.09
C ALA A 132 0.16 7.73 -7.11
N THR A 133 0.45 8.02 -5.85
CA THR A 133 0.61 7.02 -4.79
C THR A 133 -0.68 6.23 -4.58
N ALA A 134 -1.82 6.91 -4.44
CA ALA A 134 -3.12 6.24 -4.29
C ALA A 134 -3.43 5.31 -5.48
N LEU A 135 -3.16 5.76 -6.70
CA LEU A 135 -3.36 4.94 -7.90
C LEU A 135 -2.43 3.71 -7.92
N ILE A 136 -1.16 3.87 -7.52
CA ILE A 136 -0.23 2.75 -7.44
C ILE A 136 -0.69 1.72 -6.41
N VAL A 137 -1.22 2.16 -5.26
CA VAL A 137 -1.77 1.26 -4.23
C VAL A 137 -2.96 0.47 -4.78
N VAL A 138 -3.88 1.13 -5.50
CA VAL A 138 -5.00 0.45 -6.17
C VAL A 138 -4.50 -0.61 -7.16
N VAL A 139 -3.47 -0.27 -7.95
CA VAL A 139 -2.89 -1.20 -8.93
C VAL A 139 -2.16 -2.34 -8.23
N TYR A 140 -1.46 -2.06 -7.12
CA TYR A 140 -0.77 -3.05 -6.30
C TYR A 140 -1.74 -4.07 -5.72
N ASP A 141 -2.83 -3.63 -5.10
CA ASP A 141 -3.80 -4.52 -4.48
C ASP A 141 -4.50 -5.41 -5.53
N ARG A 142 -4.77 -4.86 -6.73
CA ARG A 142 -5.31 -5.63 -7.86
C ARG A 142 -4.30 -6.64 -8.41
N ALA A 143 -3.05 -6.22 -8.61
CA ALA A 143 -1.99 -7.11 -9.07
C ALA A 143 -1.72 -8.23 -8.06
N TYR A 144 -1.79 -7.92 -6.77
CA TYR A 144 -1.68 -8.89 -5.68
C TYR A 144 -2.83 -9.90 -5.73
N ALA A 145 -4.08 -9.44 -5.89
CA ALA A 145 -5.23 -10.33 -6.04
C ALA A 145 -5.10 -11.25 -7.26
N ASP A 146 -4.60 -10.73 -8.38
CA ASP A 146 -4.37 -11.51 -9.60
C ASP A 146 -3.23 -12.52 -9.48
N GLU A 147 -2.12 -12.15 -8.81
CA GLU A 147 -0.98 -13.05 -8.59
C GLU A 147 -1.34 -14.19 -7.63
N VAL A 148 -2.08 -13.88 -6.56
CA VAL A 148 -2.59 -14.87 -5.61
C VAL A 148 -3.56 -15.85 -6.29
N ARG A 149 -4.36 -15.39 -7.26
CA ARG A 149 -5.25 -16.23 -8.06
C ARG A 149 -4.54 -17.11 -9.08
N ARG A 150 -3.42 -16.65 -9.67
CA ARG A 150 -2.66 -17.38 -10.71
C ARG A 150 -1.59 -18.34 -10.19
N ALA A 151 -1.19 -18.23 -8.93
CA ALA A 151 -0.26 -19.15 -8.29
C ALA A 151 -0.94 -20.43 -7.74
N GLY A 152 -2.21 -20.67 -8.10
CA GLY A 152 -2.92 -21.96 -7.95
C GLY A 152 -3.01 -22.66 -9.29
#